data_AF-A0A557SPA3-F1
#
_entry.id   AF-A0A557SPA3-F1
#
_cell.length_a   1.000
_cell.length_b   1.000
_cell.length_c   1.000
_cell.angle_alpha   90.00
_cell.angle_beta   90.00
_cell.angle_gamma   90.00
#
_symmetry.space_group_name_H-M   'P 1'
#
loop_
_entity.id
_entity.type
_entity.pdbx_description
1 polymer ?
#
loop_
_entity_poly.entity_id
_entity_poly.type
_entity_poly.pdbx_seq_one_letter_code
_entity_poly.pdbx_strand_id
1 'polypeptide(L)'
;MSLATNTKPRRTWLAVLGLVVLFGIAAGVYGWVKFFREVPQPAWITDDPEMRFKYGSIGAEADAGIPYWIFYVLPRVFPDKLPGPGGYASFGVAWEQGMELPVGFTKKTIGFDRVANTCAVCHTATYRESVDSNPVFVPTGPNHTLDLAAFFRFLIDCAKDPRFDADVLMREINLVTDLAWDDALIYRYLLIPITKKRLLERQTQFAWLYHPAFPEWGRGRDDSMNLTKYFMIEWPMDDTFGPTDMPSIWNLGKYQADKGHRMNFAGDSHNAYSVVIDSALGLLGAPPKDNAEFLKQIDWMLDYLKAARAPAYPFAIDTVLAERGKAVFDATCAGCHASERTGTVVPVEEVGTSRDRMETWNEKAAYEANKVVTEMGIKREGLVEEPLRGYVAAFLDGIWLRAPYLHNGSVPTLRDLLEPPAKRPVTFWRGYNLYDRERVGYVTAGEDAEYYGSLHDTRLKGGGNQGHNYGTGLPDEHKAALVEYLKTL
;
A
#
# COMPACT_ATOMS: atom_id res chain seq x y z
N MET A 1 60.30 -57.91 33.46
CA MET A 1 58.90 -57.53 33.19
C MET A 1 58.84 -56.01 33.04
N SER A 2 58.76 -55.50 31.81
CA SER A 2 58.62 -54.07 31.51
C SER A 2 57.14 -53.77 31.27
N LEU A 3 56.53 -52.97 32.13
CA LEU A 3 55.17 -52.45 31.96
C LEU A 3 55.25 -51.12 31.22
N ALA A 4 54.98 -51.14 29.91
CA ALA A 4 54.77 -49.94 29.13
C ALA A 4 53.40 -49.34 29.47
N THR A 5 53.37 -48.21 30.16
CA THR A 5 52.14 -47.46 30.42
C THR A 5 51.77 -46.64 29.18
N ASN A 6 50.73 -47.11 28.49
CA ASN A 6 50.18 -46.56 27.26
C ASN A 6 49.44 -45.22 27.53
N THR A 7 50.17 -44.10 27.51
CA THR A 7 49.61 -42.75 27.65
C THR A 7 49.08 -42.21 26.31
N LYS A 8 48.04 -42.85 25.76
CA LYS A 8 47.39 -42.44 24.50
C LYS A 8 45.90 -42.02 24.52
N PRO A 9 45.14 -41.93 25.64
CA PRO A 9 43.73 -41.53 25.56
C PRO A 9 43.50 -40.01 25.52
N ARG A 10 44.35 -39.18 26.14
CA ARG A 10 44.08 -37.73 26.26
C ARG A 10 44.12 -36.96 24.92
N ARG A 11 45.04 -37.32 24.02
CA ARG A 11 45.17 -36.65 22.70
C ARG A 11 44.05 -37.03 21.73
N THR A 12 43.59 -38.28 21.75
CA THR A 12 42.45 -38.75 20.93
C THR A 12 41.14 -38.16 21.41
N TRP A 13 40.89 -38.07 22.73
CA TRP A 13 39.70 -37.39 23.25
C TRP A 13 39.67 -35.89 22.92
N LEU A 14 40.81 -35.20 22.99
CA LEU A 14 40.89 -33.80 22.58
C LEU A 14 40.69 -33.62 21.06
N ALA A 15 41.15 -34.56 20.23
CA ALA A 15 40.91 -34.53 18.79
C ALA A 15 39.44 -34.78 18.44
N VAL A 16 38.79 -35.75 19.10
CA VAL A 16 37.35 -36.01 18.93
C VAL A 16 36.53 -34.81 19.41
N LEU A 17 36.85 -34.24 20.57
CA LEU A 17 36.21 -33.03 21.06
C LEU A 17 36.38 -31.86 20.08
N GLY A 18 37.59 -31.68 19.54
CA GLY A 18 37.87 -30.68 18.51
C GLY A 18 37.03 -30.86 17.25
N LEU A 19 36.88 -32.10 16.76
CA LEU A 19 36.02 -32.41 15.61
C LEU A 19 34.54 -32.15 15.89
N VAL A 20 34.05 -32.49 17.09
CA VAL A 20 32.67 -32.22 17.51
C VAL A 20 32.41 -30.71 17.57
N VAL A 21 33.34 -29.94 18.14
CA VAL A 21 33.23 -28.47 18.18
C VAL A 21 33.26 -27.88 16.78
N LEU A 22 34.17 -28.33 15.92
CA LEU A 22 34.24 -27.88 14.52
C LEU A 22 32.96 -28.20 13.75
N PHE A 23 32.41 -29.41 13.92
CA PHE A 23 31.14 -29.79 13.31
C PHE A 23 29.98 -28.94 13.85
N GLY A 24 29.94 -28.69 15.16
CA GLY A 24 28.94 -27.82 15.77
C GLY A 24 29.01 -26.39 15.23
N ILE A 25 30.22 -25.83 15.08
CA ILE A 25 30.43 -24.52 14.45
C ILE A 25 29.98 -24.54 12.99
N ALA A 26 30.36 -25.55 12.21
CA ALA A 26 29.98 -25.67 10.81
C ALA A 26 28.45 -25.78 10.63
N ALA A 27 27.78 -26.59 11.45
CA ALA A 27 26.33 -26.71 11.48
C ALA A 27 25.66 -25.39 11.89
N GLY A 28 26.22 -24.69 12.89
CA GLY A 28 25.74 -23.39 13.32
C GLY A 28 25.85 -22.31 12.23
N VAL A 29 27.01 -22.23 11.57
CA VAL A 29 27.23 -21.31 10.44
C VAL A 29 26.30 -21.65 9.28
N TYR A 30 26.16 -22.94 8.94
CA TYR A 30 25.25 -23.39 7.88
C TYR A 30 23.79 -23.01 8.19
N GLY A 31 23.33 -23.27 9.42
CA GLY A 31 22.00 -22.86 9.87
C GLY A 31 21.80 -21.34 9.82
N TRP A 32 22.80 -20.56 10.26
CA TRP A 32 22.77 -19.10 10.16
C TRP A 32 22.65 -18.64 8.70
N VAL A 33 23.46 -19.21 7.80
CA VAL A 33 23.44 -18.88 6.37
C VAL A 33 22.07 -19.19 5.75
N LYS A 34 21.46 -20.34 6.07
CA LYS A 34 20.20 -20.76 5.45
C LYS A 34 18.95 -20.06 5.98
N PHE A 35 18.98 -19.53 7.21
CA PHE A 35 17.76 -19.02 7.85
C PHE A 35 17.84 -17.57 8.33
N PHE A 36 19.04 -17.01 8.54
CA PHE A 36 19.21 -15.73 9.24
C PHE A 36 20.14 -14.74 8.54
N ARG A 37 21.00 -15.18 7.62
CA ARG A 37 21.93 -14.29 6.91
C ARG A 37 21.16 -13.27 6.09
N GLU A 38 21.36 -12.01 6.39
CA GLU A 38 20.87 -10.91 5.58
C GLU A 38 21.87 -10.54 4.48
N VAL A 39 21.37 -10.31 3.28
CA VAL A 39 22.16 -9.79 2.16
C VAL A 39 21.64 -8.38 1.82
N PRO A 40 22.52 -7.38 1.66
CA PRO A 40 22.11 -6.06 1.20
C PRO A 40 21.41 -6.15 -0.17
N GLN A 41 20.38 -5.32 -0.36
CA GLN A 41 19.76 -5.21 -1.68
C GLN A 41 20.75 -4.63 -2.71
N PRO A 42 20.57 -4.94 -4.00
CA PRO A 42 21.43 -4.44 -5.06
C PRO A 42 21.53 -2.91 -5.10
N ALA A 43 22.70 -2.40 -5.51
CA ALA A 43 22.99 -0.96 -5.61
C ALA A 43 21.99 -0.20 -6.51
N TRP A 44 21.47 -0.82 -7.58
CA TRP A 44 20.47 -0.19 -8.45
C TRP A 44 19.14 0.11 -7.73
N ILE A 45 18.84 -0.58 -6.63
CA ILE A 45 17.72 -0.25 -5.74
C ILE A 45 18.14 0.82 -4.74
N THR A 46 19.30 0.69 -4.11
CA THR A 46 19.64 1.52 -2.93
C THR A 46 20.19 2.90 -3.29
N ASP A 47 20.82 3.05 -4.45
CA ASP A 47 21.56 4.24 -4.83
C ASP A 47 20.69 5.26 -5.58
N ASP A 48 19.62 4.80 -6.22
CA ASP A 48 18.61 5.65 -6.86
C ASP A 48 17.40 5.86 -5.92
N PRO A 49 17.07 7.10 -5.53
CA PRO A 49 15.99 7.35 -4.58
C PRO A 49 14.61 6.87 -5.03
N GLU A 50 14.33 6.96 -6.34
CA GLU A 50 13.06 6.51 -6.90
C GLU A 50 12.97 4.98 -6.87
N MET A 51 14.04 4.29 -7.28
CA MET A 51 14.11 2.83 -7.21
C MET A 51 14.07 2.33 -5.76
N ARG A 52 14.70 3.06 -4.82
CA ARG A 52 14.62 2.75 -3.39
C ARG A 52 13.20 2.90 -2.86
N PHE A 53 12.44 3.88 -3.33
CA PHE A 53 11.03 4.01 -2.98
C PHE A 53 10.19 2.86 -3.57
N LYS A 54 10.41 2.53 -4.85
CA LYS A 54 9.66 1.49 -5.56
C LYS A 54 9.95 0.07 -5.06
N TYR A 55 11.21 -0.25 -4.76
CA TYR A 55 11.69 -1.63 -4.56
C TYR A 55 12.54 -1.84 -3.30
N GLY A 56 12.84 -0.78 -2.55
CA GLY A 56 13.62 -0.84 -1.33
C GLY A 56 12.85 -1.42 -0.16
N SER A 57 13.46 -2.37 0.55
CA SER A 57 12.90 -3.01 1.73
C SER A 57 12.68 -1.98 2.85
N ILE A 58 11.53 -2.11 3.51
CA ILE A 58 11.23 -1.42 4.78
C ILE A 58 11.37 -2.35 6.00
N GLY A 59 11.82 -3.60 5.78
CA GLY A 59 12.02 -4.62 6.83
C GLY A 59 10.91 -5.67 6.97
N ALA A 60 9.81 -5.54 6.22
CA ALA A 60 8.65 -6.44 6.30
C ALA A 60 8.96 -7.91 5.94
N GLU A 61 10.05 -8.18 5.21
CA GLU A 61 10.46 -9.53 4.80
C GLU A 61 10.81 -10.45 5.99
N ALA A 62 11.15 -9.87 7.13
CA ALA A 62 11.48 -10.61 8.34
C ALA A 62 10.30 -11.44 8.86
N ASP A 63 9.10 -10.85 8.91
CA ASP A 63 7.93 -11.38 9.60
C ASP A 63 6.72 -11.61 8.67
N ALA A 64 6.53 -10.74 7.67
CA ALA A 64 5.45 -10.84 6.69
C ALA A 64 5.90 -11.39 5.33
N GLY A 65 7.22 -11.55 5.12
CA GLY A 65 7.78 -11.98 3.84
C GLY A 65 7.41 -13.40 3.43
N ILE A 66 6.94 -13.57 2.19
CA ILE A 66 6.67 -14.88 1.58
C ILE A 66 7.94 -15.36 0.88
N PRO A 67 8.39 -16.62 1.06
CA PRO A 67 9.50 -17.17 0.28
C PRO A 67 9.28 -16.99 -1.22
N TYR A 68 10.27 -16.43 -1.92
CA TYR A 68 10.12 -15.94 -3.29
C TYR A 68 9.56 -17.00 -4.24
N TRP A 69 10.09 -18.23 -4.21
CA TRP A 69 9.62 -19.28 -5.12
C TRP A 69 8.20 -19.77 -4.81
N ILE A 70 7.74 -19.67 -3.56
CA ILE A 70 6.34 -19.93 -3.23
C ILE A 70 5.48 -18.84 -3.87
N PHE A 71 5.78 -17.57 -3.59
CA PHE A 71 5.08 -16.41 -4.17
C PHE A 71 5.01 -16.53 -5.71
N TYR A 72 6.16 -16.75 -6.36
CA TYR A 72 6.26 -16.85 -7.81
C TYR A 72 5.30 -17.86 -8.44
N VAL A 73 5.12 -19.04 -7.83
CA VAL A 73 4.28 -20.11 -8.40
C VAL A 73 2.81 -20.04 -8.00
N LEU A 74 2.43 -19.25 -6.98
CA LEU A 74 1.03 -19.19 -6.52
C LEU A 74 0.04 -18.89 -7.65
N PRO A 75 0.24 -17.88 -8.52
CA PRO A 75 -0.74 -17.58 -9.57
C PRO A 75 -0.90 -18.71 -10.60
N ARG A 76 0.12 -19.57 -10.75
CA ARG A 76 0.07 -20.73 -11.64
C ARG A 76 -0.65 -21.93 -11.01
N VAL A 77 -0.47 -22.15 -9.71
CA VAL A 77 -1.17 -23.22 -8.97
C VAL A 77 -2.65 -22.88 -8.77
N PHE A 78 -2.95 -21.58 -8.61
CA PHE A 78 -4.27 -21.06 -8.25
C PHE A 78 -4.82 -20.02 -9.24
N PRO A 79 -4.87 -20.31 -10.56
CA PRO A 79 -5.36 -19.35 -11.53
C PRO A 79 -6.86 -19.04 -11.32
N ASP A 80 -7.60 -19.99 -10.74
CA ASP A 80 -9.01 -19.86 -10.38
C ASP A 80 -9.28 -18.88 -9.22
N LYS A 81 -8.24 -18.46 -8.49
CA LYS A 81 -8.35 -17.51 -7.37
C LYS A 81 -7.93 -16.10 -7.74
N LEU A 82 -7.48 -15.88 -8.98
CA LEU A 82 -7.09 -14.56 -9.48
C LEU A 82 -8.33 -13.79 -9.95
N PRO A 83 -8.34 -12.45 -9.84
CA PRO A 83 -9.38 -11.60 -10.43
C PRO A 83 -9.51 -11.72 -11.94
N GLY A 84 -8.44 -12.13 -12.62
CA GLY A 84 -8.36 -12.23 -14.06
C GLY A 84 -7.06 -12.89 -14.54
N PRO A 85 -6.82 -12.94 -15.86
CA PRO A 85 -5.61 -13.52 -16.42
C PRO A 85 -4.36 -12.68 -16.13
N GLY A 86 -3.18 -13.25 -16.36
CA GLY A 86 -1.89 -12.52 -16.26
C GLY A 86 -1.19 -12.61 -14.90
N GLY A 87 -1.60 -13.51 -14.02
CA GLY A 87 -0.96 -13.72 -12.72
C GLY A 87 -1.12 -12.50 -11.81
N TYR A 88 -0.03 -12.03 -11.20
CA TYR A 88 -0.07 -10.87 -10.30
C TYR A 88 -0.53 -9.57 -10.98
N ALA A 89 -0.37 -9.44 -12.31
CA ALA A 89 -0.86 -8.27 -13.04
C ALA A 89 -2.39 -8.11 -12.96
N SER A 90 -3.14 -9.21 -12.74
CA SER A 90 -4.60 -9.17 -12.58
C SER A 90 -5.06 -8.33 -11.38
N PHE A 91 -4.22 -8.19 -10.35
CA PHE A 91 -4.48 -7.30 -9.21
C PHE A 91 -4.30 -5.81 -9.55
N GLY A 92 -3.93 -5.46 -10.78
CA GLY A 92 -3.70 -4.07 -11.20
C GLY A 92 -2.50 -3.42 -10.49
N VAL A 93 -1.51 -4.23 -10.11
CA VAL A 93 -0.22 -3.73 -9.63
C VAL A 93 0.51 -2.98 -10.74
N ALA A 94 1.21 -1.91 -10.39
CA ALA A 94 2.07 -1.20 -11.32
C ALA A 94 3.29 -2.08 -11.66
N TRP A 95 3.50 -2.43 -12.92
CA TRP A 95 4.59 -3.31 -13.33
C TRP A 95 5.38 -2.71 -14.49
N GLU A 96 6.59 -2.25 -14.20
CA GLU A 96 7.50 -1.67 -15.19
C GLU A 96 8.12 -2.75 -16.09
N GLN A 97 8.29 -2.44 -17.37
CA GLN A 97 8.89 -3.37 -18.32
C GLN A 97 10.32 -3.74 -17.90
N GLY A 98 10.63 -5.05 -17.92
CA GLY A 98 11.96 -5.56 -17.57
C GLY A 98 12.17 -5.76 -16.07
N MET A 99 11.20 -5.41 -15.22
CA MET A 99 11.28 -5.62 -13.78
C MET A 99 10.77 -7.01 -13.39
N GLU A 100 11.52 -7.69 -12.53
CA GLU A 100 11.18 -9.03 -12.04
C GLU A 100 9.91 -9.03 -11.17
N LEU A 101 9.76 -8.00 -10.34
CA LEU A 101 8.60 -7.82 -9.46
C LEU A 101 7.92 -6.48 -9.78
N PRO A 102 6.61 -6.38 -9.54
CA PRO A 102 5.89 -5.13 -9.68
C PRO A 102 6.38 -4.08 -8.67
N VAL A 103 6.16 -2.81 -9.01
CA VAL A 103 6.44 -1.67 -8.13
C VAL A 103 5.72 -1.87 -6.79
N GLY A 104 6.44 -1.65 -5.69
CA GLY A 104 5.92 -1.87 -4.34
C GLY A 104 6.11 -3.28 -3.80
N PHE A 105 6.78 -4.16 -4.55
CA PHE A 105 7.18 -5.49 -4.08
C PHE A 105 8.70 -5.58 -3.99
N THR A 106 9.19 -6.11 -2.88
CA THR A 106 10.62 -6.25 -2.62
C THR A 106 11.09 -7.67 -2.87
N LYS A 107 12.39 -7.83 -3.11
CA LYS A 107 13.09 -9.10 -3.00
C LYS A 107 14.32 -8.89 -2.12
N LYS A 108 14.32 -9.44 -0.91
CA LYS A 108 15.44 -9.37 0.05
C LYS A 108 15.78 -10.77 0.55
N THR A 109 17.07 -11.08 0.63
CA THR A 109 17.55 -12.35 1.18
C THR A 109 17.70 -12.24 2.69
N ILE A 110 16.92 -13.05 3.42
CA ILE A 110 17.07 -13.29 4.87
C ILE A 110 17.08 -14.81 5.06
N GLY A 111 18.28 -15.39 5.00
CA GLY A 111 18.52 -16.81 4.81
C GLY A 111 18.24 -17.27 3.37
N PHE A 112 17.04 -16.99 2.89
CA PHE A 112 16.54 -17.24 1.54
C PHE A 112 15.80 -16.00 1.03
N ASP A 113 15.53 -15.95 -0.28
CA ASP A 113 14.82 -14.82 -0.90
C ASP A 113 13.37 -14.76 -0.45
N ARG A 114 12.93 -13.58 -0.05
CA ARG A 114 11.57 -13.28 0.40
C ARG A 114 11.01 -12.07 -0.32
N VAL A 115 9.71 -12.11 -0.53
CA VAL A 115 8.91 -11.02 -1.10
C VAL A 115 8.05 -10.40 -0.01
N ALA A 116 8.10 -9.08 0.11
CA ALA A 116 7.18 -8.28 0.92
C ALA A 116 6.72 -7.05 0.13
N ASN A 117 5.91 -6.20 0.77
CA ASN A 117 5.39 -4.98 0.18
C ASN A 117 6.02 -3.72 0.79
N THR A 118 6.03 -2.65 0.01
CA THR A 118 6.44 -1.30 0.43
C THR A 118 5.30 -0.31 0.21
N CYS A 119 5.47 0.93 0.67
CA CYS A 119 4.52 2.02 0.44
C CYS A 119 4.19 2.22 -1.05
N ALA A 120 5.13 1.94 -1.95
CA ALA A 120 4.95 2.14 -3.39
C ALA A 120 3.84 1.27 -4.00
N VAL A 121 3.40 0.19 -3.34
CA VAL A 121 2.30 -0.64 -3.85
C VAL A 121 0.99 0.17 -3.88
N CYS A 122 0.72 0.97 -2.85
CA CYS A 122 -0.45 1.85 -2.77
C CYS A 122 -0.17 3.25 -3.34
N HIS A 123 1.10 3.65 -3.38
CA HIS A 123 1.52 5.02 -3.72
C HIS A 123 2.37 5.10 -5.00
N THR A 124 1.90 4.44 -6.06
CA THR A 124 2.39 4.64 -7.43
C THR A 124 1.21 4.77 -8.38
N ALA A 125 0.97 5.96 -8.89
CA ALA A 125 -0.06 6.18 -9.89
C ALA A 125 0.39 5.68 -11.27
N THR A 126 -0.57 5.28 -12.11
CA THR A 126 -0.31 5.00 -13.52
C THR A 126 -1.36 5.66 -14.41
N TYR A 127 -0.91 6.18 -15.56
CA TYR A 127 -1.81 6.65 -16.60
C TYR A 127 -1.25 6.33 -17.99
N ARG A 128 -2.14 6.18 -18.97
CA ARG A 128 -1.82 6.07 -20.39
C ARG A 128 -2.40 7.28 -21.11
N GLU A 129 -1.60 7.84 -22.01
CA GLU A 129 -1.99 8.99 -22.81
C GLU A 129 -2.96 8.62 -23.95
N SER A 130 -2.86 7.38 -24.42
CA SER A 130 -3.67 6.78 -25.49
C SER A 130 -3.73 5.26 -25.32
N VAL A 131 -4.62 4.59 -26.05
CA VAL A 131 -4.82 3.13 -25.97
C VAL A 131 -3.52 2.36 -26.30
N ASP A 132 -2.72 2.87 -27.24
CA ASP A 132 -1.50 2.20 -27.72
C ASP A 132 -0.23 2.62 -26.98
N SER A 133 -0.31 3.59 -26.06
CA SER A 133 0.85 4.05 -25.30
C SER A 133 1.19 3.13 -24.12
N ASN A 134 2.48 3.05 -23.79
CA ASN A 134 2.91 2.46 -22.52
C ASN A 134 2.41 3.30 -21.35
N PRO A 135 2.11 2.68 -20.19
CA PRO A 135 1.78 3.42 -18.98
C PRO A 135 2.96 4.25 -18.50
N VAL A 136 2.66 5.47 -18.07
CA VAL A 136 3.57 6.32 -17.30
C VAL A 136 3.37 5.98 -15.82
N PHE A 137 4.47 5.72 -15.11
CA PHE A 137 4.49 5.45 -13.68
C PHE A 137 4.86 6.71 -12.92
N VAL A 138 4.06 7.07 -11.92
CA VAL A 138 4.29 8.25 -11.09
C VAL A 138 4.39 7.81 -9.64
N PRO A 139 5.62 7.60 -9.13
CA PRO A 139 5.88 7.32 -7.72
C PRO A 139 5.28 8.40 -6.83
N THR A 140 4.89 8.03 -5.61
CA THR A 140 4.24 8.90 -4.61
C THR A 140 2.84 9.40 -4.99
N GLY A 141 2.35 9.05 -6.18
CA GLY A 141 0.96 9.27 -6.60
C GLY A 141 0.01 8.18 -6.13
N PRO A 142 -1.31 8.41 -6.20
CA PRO A 142 -2.30 7.43 -5.75
C PRO A 142 -2.44 6.25 -6.72
N ASN A 143 -2.24 5.02 -6.25
CA ASN A 143 -2.43 3.84 -7.09
C ASN A 143 -3.93 3.52 -7.24
N HIS A 144 -4.56 4.04 -8.29
CA HIS A 144 -5.99 3.80 -8.55
C HIS A 144 -6.31 2.42 -9.16
N THR A 145 -5.29 1.65 -9.59
CA THR A 145 -5.48 0.38 -10.31
C THR A 145 -5.41 -0.85 -9.40
N LEU A 146 -4.75 -0.75 -8.25
CA LEU A 146 -4.54 -1.87 -7.32
C LEU A 146 -5.85 -2.37 -6.69
N ASP A 147 -6.10 -3.67 -6.79
CA ASP A 147 -7.12 -4.39 -6.01
C ASP A 147 -6.47 -5.07 -4.79
N LEU A 148 -6.35 -4.30 -3.70
CA LEU A 148 -5.69 -4.75 -2.49
C LEU A 148 -6.51 -5.80 -1.73
N ALA A 149 -7.83 -5.66 -1.72
CA ALA A 149 -8.73 -6.63 -1.10
C ALA A 149 -8.62 -8.00 -1.79
N ALA A 150 -8.64 -8.03 -3.12
CA ALA A 150 -8.47 -9.28 -3.87
C ALA A 150 -7.08 -9.90 -3.65
N PHE A 151 -6.02 -9.09 -3.54
CA PHE A 151 -4.69 -9.61 -3.24
C PHE A 151 -4.64 -10.32 -1.88
N PHE A 152 -5.21 -9.72 -0.82
CA PHE A 152 -5.29 -10.38 0.48
C PHE A 152 -6.13 -11.65 0.46
N ARG A 153 -7.31 -11.62 -0.19
CA ARG A 153 -8.15 -12.82 -0.33
C ARG A 153 -7.43 -13.93 -1.09
N PHE A 154 -6.71 -13.59 -2.16
CA PHE A 154 -5.94 -14.56 -2.93
C PHE A 154 -4.95 -15.31 -2.04
N LEU A 155 -4.17 -14.62 -1.21
CA LEU A 155 -3.19 -15.27 -0.33
C LEU A 155 -3.86 -16.21 0.69
N ILE A 156 -4.95 -15.77 1.31
CA ILE A 156 -5.69 -16.56 2.30
C ILE A 156 -6.40 -17.75 1.65
N ASP A 157 -7.04 -17.56 0.50
CA ASP A 157 -7.78 -18.59 -0.21
C ASP A 157 -6.84 -19.63 -0.84
N CYS A 158 -5.63 -19.22 -1.27
CA CYS A 158 -4.56 -20.14 -1.60
C CYS A 158 -4.20 -21.00 -0.38
N ALA A 159 -3.92 -20.39 0.78
CA ALA A 159 -3.51 -21.12 1.97
C ALA A 159 -4.57 -22.11 2.50
N LYS A 160 -5.86 -21.82 2.31
CA LYS A 160 -6.98 -22.72 2.64
C LYS A 160 -7.14 -23.89 1.68
N ASP A 161 -6.67 -23.74 0.44
CA ASP A 161 -6.87 -24.73 -0.60
C ASP A 161 -5.97 -25.96 -0.39
N PRO A 162 -6.48 -27.19 -0.57
CA PRO A 162 -5.68 -28.40 -0.47
C PRO A 162 -4.48 -28.45 -1.43
N ARG A 163 -4.52 -27.74 -2.56
CA ARG A 163 -3.39 -27.64 -3.50
C ARG A 163 -2.22 -26.84 -2.92
N PHE A 164 -2.39 -26.09 -1.84
CA PHE A 164 -1.26 -25.47 -1.12
C PHE A 164 -0.57 -26.55 -0.30
N ASP A 165 0.18 -27.37 -1.01
CA ASP A 165 0.85 -28.56 -0.50
C ASP A 165 2.26 -28.62 -1.08
N ALA A 166 3.18 -29.24 -0.33
CA ALA A 166 4.57 -29.32 -0.71
C ALA A 166 4.81 -30.10 -2.00
N ASP A 167 4.03 -31.14 -2.30
CA ASP A 167 4.17 -31.89 -3.57
C ASP A 167 3.74 -31.05 -4.77
N VAL A 168 2.65 -30.29 -4.63
CA VAL A 168 2.12 -29.46 -5.71
C VAL A 168 3.04 -28.27 -5.95
N LEU A 169 3.39 -27.53 -4.90
CA LEU A 169 4.22 -26.33 -5.01
C LEU A 169 5.63 -26.67 -5.46
N MET A 170 6.27 -27.73 -4.93
CA MET A 170 7.60 -28.12 -5.39
C MET A 170 7.62 -28.55 -6.85
N ARG A 171 6.55 -29.19 -7.35
CA ARG A 171 6.44 -29.54 -8.77
C ARG A 171 6.49 -28.29 -9.64
N GLU A 172 5.75 -27.25 -9.29
CA GLU A 172 5.76 -25.99 -10.05
C GLU A 172 7.07 -25.21 -9.89
N ILE A 173 7.66 -25.21 -8.69
CA ILE A 173 8.97 -24.57 -8.43
C ILE A 173 10.06 -25.23 -9.29
N ASN A 174 10.09 -26.56 -9.35
CA ASN A 174 11.08 -27.31 -10.13
C ASN A 174 10.93 -27.12 -11.65
N LEU A 175 9.81 -26.58 -12.14
CA LEU A 175 9.65 -26.23 -13.56
C LEU A 175 10.28 -24.88 -13.93
N VAL A 176 10.59 -24.04 -12.94
CA VAL A 176 11.02 -22.65 -13.18
C VAL A 176 12.39 -22.33 -12.58
N THR A 177 12.92 -23.21 -11.74
CA THR A 177 14.24 -23.08 -11.14
C THR A 177 14.81 -24.44 -10.74
N ASP A 178 16.13 -24.52 -10.60
CA ASP A 178 16.85 -25.69 -10.09
C ASP A 178 17.42 -25.36 -8.71
N LEU A 179 16.69 -25.78 -7.66
CA LEU A 179 17.11 -25.56 -6.28
C LEU A 179 18.21 -26.56 -5.90
N ALA A 180 19.20 -26.09 -5.14
CA ALA A 180 20.13 -27.00 -4.48
C ALA A 180 19.37 -28.04 -3.65
N TRP A 181 19.87 -29.26 -3.57
CA TRP A 181 19.15 -30.40 -2.96
C TRP A 181 18.68 -30.10 -1.53
N ASP A 182 19.49 -29.40 -0.76
CA ASP A 182 19.24 -28.96 0.59
C ASP A 182 18.16 -27.86 0.65
N ASP A 183 18.21 -26.89 -0.27
CA ASP A 183 17.17 -25.86 -0.41
C ASP A 183 15.83 -26.48 -0.82
N ALA A 184 15.83 -27.47 -1.71
CA ALA A 184 14.62 -28.20 -2.08
C ALA A 184 13.99 -28.91 -0.86
N LEU A 185 14.81 -29.52 0.01
CA LEU A 185 14.34 -30.11 1.28
C LEU A 185 13.81 -29.03 2.24
N ILE A 186 14.50 -27.90 2.35
CA ILE A 186 14.07 -26.77 3.19
C ILE A 186 12.73 -26.23 2.71
N TYR A 187 12.55 -26.01 1.40
CA TYR A 187 11.27 -25.56 0.84
C TYR A 187 10.15 -26.56 1.12
N ARG A 188 10.39 -27.84 0.81
CA ARG A 188 9.42 -28.92 0.95
C ARG A 188 8.95 -29.13 2.38
N TYR A 189 9.89 -29.24 3.32
CA TYR A 189 9.59 -29.69 4.68
C TYR A 189 9.47 -28.54 5.69
N LEU A 190 9.96 -27.34 5.38
CA LEU A 190 9.92 -26.19 6.30
C LEU A 190 9.14 -25.02 5.68
N LEU A 191 9.62 -24.44 4.58
CA LEU A 191 9.10 -23.14 4.12
C LEU A 191 7.65 -23.22 3.65
N ILE A 192 7.28 -24.23 2.86
CA ILE A 192 5.89 -24.40 2.38
C ILE A 192 4.92 -24.63 3.56
N PRO A 193 5.15 -25.60 4.47
CA PRO A 193 4.29 -25.79 5.63
C PRO A 193 4.20 -24.57 6.56
N ILE A 194 5.33 -23.90 6.82
CA ILE A 194 5.37 -22.71 7.68
C ILE A 194 4.60 -21.56 7.02
N THR A 195 4.79 -21.33 5.72
CA THR A 195 4.08 -20.27 4.98
C THR A 195 2.58 -20.50 5.03
N LYS A 196 2.12 -21.73 4.76
CA LYS A 196 0.71 -22.11 4.88
C LYS A 196 0.16 -21.82 6.28
N LYS A 197 0.88 -22.28 7.31
CA LYS A 197 0.48 -22.07 8.70
C LYS A 197 0.37 -20.58 9.05
N ARG A 198 1.37 -19.76 8.70
CA ARG A 198 1.37 -18.32 8.99
C ARG A 198 0.24 -17.58 8.27
N LEU A 199 -0.06 -17.92 7.02
CA LEU A 199 -1.19 -17.35 6.28
C LEU A 199 -2.52 -17.71 6.94
N LEU A 200 -2.69 -18.96 7.40
CA LEU A 200 -3.90 -19.40 8.11
C LEU A 200 -4.04 -18.77 9.50
N GLU A 201 -2.95 -18.54 10.23
CA GLU A 201 -2.96 -17.83 11.52
C GLU A 201 -3.53 -16.41 11.40
N ARG A 202 -3.27 -15.73 10.27
CA ARG A 202 -3.79 -14.39 9.98
C ARG A 202 -5.24 -14.37 9.49
N GLN A 203 -5.85 -15.52 9.21
CA GLN A 203 -7.22 -15.59 8.66
C GLN A 203 -8.23 -14.82 9.51
N THR A 204 -8.15 -14.91 10.85
CA THR A 204 -9.09 -14.23 11.76
C THR A 204 -8.99 -12.71 11.61
N GLN A 205 -7.78 -12.17 11.44
CA GLN A 205 -7.55 -10.73 11.22
C GLN A 205 -8.07 -10.26 9.85
N PHE A 206 -8.25 -11.17 8.90
CA PHE A 206 -8.84 -10.89 7.59
C PHE A 206 -10.32 -11.26 7.49
N ALA A 207 -10.98 -11.70 8.57
CA ALA A 207 -12.38 -12.15 8.53
C ALA A 207 -13.34 -11.08 7.99
N TRP A 208 -13.06 -9.80 8.26
CA TRP A 208 -13.82 -8.65 7.77
C TRP A 208 -13.80 -8.52 6.23
N LEU A 209 -12.75 -8.98 5.54
CA LEU A 209 -12.75 -9.06 4.07
C LEU A 209 -13.82 -10.02 3.53
N TYR A 210 -14.28 -10.97 4.34
CA TYR A 210 -15.29 -11.95 3.95
C TYR A 210 -16.66 -11.64 4.57
N HIS A 211 -16.82 -10.48 5.20
CA HIS A 211 -18.06 -10.11 5.86
C HIS A 211 -19.15 -9.79 4.81
N PRO A 212 -20.30 -10.49 4.82
CA PRO A 212 -21.29 -10.37 3.75
C PRO A 212 -21.98 -8.99 3.69
N ALA A 213 -21.94 -8.22 4.78
CA ALA A 213 -22.48 -6.85 4.79
C ALA A 213 -21.48 -5.80 4.29
N PHE A 214 -20.22 -6.17 4.05
CA PHE A 214 -19.18 -5.26 3.58
C PHE A 214 -19.01 -5.44 2.06
N PRO A 215 -19.31 -4.41 1.26
CA PRO A 215 -19.02 -4.43 -0.16
C PRO A 215 -17.55 -4.65 -0.46
N GLU A 216 -17.26 -5.10 -1.67
CA GLU A 216 -15.92 -5.04 -2.23
C GLU A 216 -15.38 -3.60 -2.18
N TRP A 217 -14.11 -3.44 -1.82
CA TRP A 217 -13.48 -2.11 -1.89
C TRP A 217 -13.38 -1.67 -3.35
N GLY A 218 -13.01 -2.61 -4.22
CA GLY A 218 -12.67 -2.34 -5.60
C GLY A 218 -11.28 -1.72 -5.74
N ARG A 219 -10.89 -1.46 -6.99
CA ARG A 219 -9.57 -0.93 -7.35
C ARG A 219 -9.34 0.49 -6.82
N GLY A 220 -8.12 0.71 -6.33
CA GLY A 220 -7.60 1.99 -5.87
C GLY A 220 -7.96 2.37 -4.44
N ARG A 221 -8.44 1.41 -3.64
CA ARG A 221 -8.91 1.66 -2.29
C ARG A 221 -8.34 0.70 -1.27
N ASP A 222 -8.26 1.20 -0.04
CA ASP A 222 -7.96 0.43 1.15
C ASP A 222 -8.87 0.86 2.30
N ASP A 223 -9.01 0.04 3.34
CA ASP A 223 -9.63 0.47 4.60
C ASP A 223 -8.54 0.54 5.68
N SER A 224 -7.71 1.58 5.55
CA SER A 224 -6.49 1.80 6.34
C SER A 224 -6.72 1.74 7.85
N MET A 225 -7.84 2.28 8.35
CA MET A 225 -8.11 2.31 9.79
C MET A 225 -8.66 0.99 10.30
N ASN A 226 -9.51 0.28 9.54
CA ASN A 226 -9.90 -1.07 9.95
C ASN A 226 -8.71 -2.03 9.90
N LEU A 227 -7.79 -1.86 8.94
CA LEU A 227 -6.51 -2.59 8.95
C LEU A 227 -5.75 -2.36 10.25
N THR A 228 -5.52 -1.10 10.66
CA THR A 228 -4.85 -0.82 11.94
C THR A 228 -5.63 -1.39 13.13
N LYS A 229 -6.96 -1.24 13.13
CA LYS A 229 -7.84 -1.70 14.21
C LYS A 229 -7.77 -3.21 14.43
N TYR A 230 -7.73 -4.00 13.35
CA TYR A 230 -7.75 -5.46 13.44
C TYR A 230 -6.34 -6.09 13.48
N PHE A 231 -5.32 -5.44 12.93
CA PHE A 231 -3.95 -5.97 12.91
C PHE A 231 -3.06 -5.45 14.05
N MET A 232 -3.17 -4.17 14.42
CA MET A 232 -2.27 -3.56 15.40
C MET A 232 -2.79 -3.66 16.83
N ILE A 233 -4.09 -3.37 17.03
CA ILE A 233 -4.71 -3.38 18.37
C ILE A 233 -5.60 -4.61 18.61
N GLU A 234 -5.74 -5.50 17.62
CA GLU A 234 -6.45 -6.78 17.70
C GLU A 234 -7.89 -6.67 18.23
N TRP A 235 -8.59 -5.59 17.88
CA TRP A 235 -9.99 -5.43 18.28
C TRP A 235 -10.89 -6.52 17.70
N PRO A 236 -11.98 -6.89 18.40
CA PRO A 236 -13.00 -7.71 17.80
C PRO A 236 -13.62 -7.00 16.60
N MET A 237 -14.02 -7.77 15.60
CA MET A 237 -14.72 -7.25 14.42
C MET A 237 -16.00 -6.52 14.83
N ASP A 238 -16.20 -5.33 14.28
CA ASP A 238 -17.43 -4.55 14.41
C ASP A 238 -18.05 -4.29 13.03
N ASP A 239 -19.14 -3.53 12.99
CA ASP A 239 -19.88 -3.23 11.76
C ASP A 239 -19.39 -1.96 11.04
N THR A 240 -18.31 -1.32 11.49
CA THR A 240 -17.81 -0.09 10.85
C THR A 240 -17.01 -0.43 9.59
N PHE A 241 -17.25 0.32 8.52
CA PHE A 241 -16.67 0.04 7.20
C PHE A 241 -16.56 1.35 6.42
N GLY A 242 -15.36 1.69 5.99
CA GLY A 242 -15.11 2.99 5.38
C GLY A 242 -13.85 3.02 4.52
N PRO A 243 -13.77 2.20 3.45
CA PRO A 243 -12.62 2.23 2.56
C PRO A 243 -12.42 3.63 1.95
N THR A 244 -11.17 4.04 1.84
CA THR A 244 -10.74 5.31 1.27
C THR A 244 -10.04 5.09 -0.05
N ASP A 245 -9.98 6.14 -0.87
CA ASP A 245 -9.07 6.18 -2.02
C ASP A 245 -7.63 6.22 -1.51
N MET A 246 -6.67 5.63 -2.23
CA MET A 246 -5.26 5.78 -1.86
C MET A 246 -4.83 7.24 -2.06
N PRO A 247 -4.23 7.94 -1.07
CA PRO A 247 -3.86 9.33 -1.25
C PRO A 247 -2.53 9.48 -2.00
N SER A 248 -2.33 10.64 -2.63
CA SER A 248 -0.99 11.10 -3.02
C SER A 248 -0.14 11.43 -1.78
N ILE A 249 1.12 11.04 -1.79
CA ILE A 249 2.08 11.30 -0.70
C ILE A 249 3.31 12.09 -1.17
N TRP A 250 3.25 12.76 -2.31
CA TRP A 250 4.23 13.76 -2.69
C TRP A 250 4.10 15.04 -1.86
N ASN A 251 5.17 15.81 -1.85
CA ASN A 251 5.21 17.18 -1.33
C ASN A 251 4.75 17.27 0.13
N LEU A 252 5.13 16.30 0.97
CA LEU A 252 4.69 16.29 2.38
C LEU A 252 5.23 17.47 3.19
N GLY A 253 6.24 18.19 2.68
CA GLY A 253 6.76 19.42 3.30
C GLY A 253 5.74 20.57 3.38
N LYS A 254 4.62 20.49 2.65
CA LYS A 254 3.51 21.45 2.75
C LYS A 254 2.69 21.33 4.04
N TYR A 255 2.73 20.17 4.70
CA TYR A 255 2.02 19.96 5.96
C TYR A 255 2.86 20.49 7.14
N GLN A 256 2.28 21.42 7.90
CA GLN A 256 2.92 22.16 8.98
C GLN A 256 2.01 22.05 10.21
N ALA A 257 2.39 21.21 11.17
CA ALA A 257 1.57 20.88 12.33
C ALA A 257 1.28 22.12 13.21
N ASP A 258 2.21 23.07 13.25
CA ASP A 258 2.09 24.37 13.93
C ASP A 258 1.00 25.27 13.33
N LYS A 259 0.61 25.04 12.07
CA LYS A 259 -0.53 25.70 11.42
C LYS A 259 -1.85 24.94 11.61
N GLY A 260 -1.86 23.92 12.46
CA GLY A 260 -3.03 23.06 12.67
C GLY A 260 -3.29 22.11 11.50
N HIS A 261 -2.34 21.93 10.58
CA HIS A 261 -2.48 20.96 9.50
C HIS A 261 -2.53 19.54 10.08
N ARG A 262 -3.40 18.70 9.53
CA ARG A 262 -3.57 17.29 9.88
C ARG A 262 -3.34 16.41 8.66
N MET A 263 -3.03 15.14 8.90
CA MET A 263 -2.88 14.14 7.85
C MET A 263 -3.82 12.95 8.06
N ASN A 264 -3.85 12.06 7.05
CA ASN A 264 -4.95 11.13 6.77
C ASN A 264 -6.25 11.88 6.41
N PHE A 265 -7.18 11.22 5.72
CA PHE A 265 -8.38 11.90 5.22
C PHE A 265 -9.19 12.56 6.32
N ALA A 266 -9.36 11.91 7.48
CA ALA A 266 -10.16 12.42 8.59
C ALA A 266 -9.34 13.25 9.59
N GLY A 267 -8.05 13.48 9.32
CA GLY A 267 -7.16 14.21 10.23
C GLY A 267 -6.69 13.38 11.41
N ASP A 268 -6.63 12.05 11.27
CA ASP A 268 -6.31 11.10 12.35
C ASP A 268 -4.86 11.22 12.87
N SER A 269 -3.98 11.93 12.15
CA SER A 269 -2.57 12.09 12.51
C SER A 269 -2.14 13.55 12.58
N HIS A 270 -1.25 13.83 13.53
CA HIS A 270 -0.72 15.17 13.78
C HIS A 270 0.29 15.65 12.73
N ASN A 271 1.10 14.74 12.17
CA ASN A 271 2.17 15.13 11.25
C ASN A 271 2.57 13.98 10.30
N ALA A 272 3.39 14.32 9.31
CA ALA A 272 3.85 13.39 8.29
C ALA A 272 4.75 12.27 8.82
N TYR A 273 5.58 12.56 9.82
CA TYR A 273 6.48 11.57 10.40
C TYR A 273 5.70 10.45 11.09
N SER A 274 4.68 10.79 11.86
CA SER A 274 3.80 9.82 12.51
C SER A 274 3.06 8.94 11.51
N VAL A 275 2.51 9.51 10.44
CA VAL A 275 1.84 8.73 9.38
C VAL A 275 2.79 7.73 8.74
N VAL A 276 4.01 8.15 8.37
CA VAL A 276 4.98 7.26 7.72
C VAL A 276 5.39 6.11 8.66
N ILE A 277 5.55 6.38 9.96
CA ILE A 277 5.80 5.34 10.98
C ILE A 277 4.63 4.36 11.06
N ASP A 278 3.40 4.85 11.24
CA ASP A 278 2.23 4.00 11.45
C ASP A 278 1.93 3.14 10.22
N SER A 279 2.04 3.72 9.02
CA SER A 279 1.89 2.98 7.77
C SER A 279 2.99 1.92 7.59
N ALA A 280 4.25 2.23 7.94
CA ALA A 280 5.33 1.26 7.87
C ALA A 280 5.11 0.10 8.86
N LEU A 281 4.76 0.39 10.11
CA LEU A 281 4.45 -0.64 11.12
C LEU A 281 3.28 -1.54 10.68
N GLY A 282 2.26 -0.97 10.06
CA GLY A 282 1.16 -1.73 9.46
C GLY A 282 1.61 -2.73 8.40
N LEU A 283 2.55 -2.33 7.52
CA LEU A 283 3.12 -3.22 6.50
C LEU A 283 4.08 -4.28 7.07
N LEU A 284 4.82 -3.95 8.14
CA LEU A 284 5.68 -4.93 8.83
C LEU A 284 4.83 -6.03 9.49
N GLY A 285 3.71 -5.66 10.09
CA GLY A 285 2.83 -6.57 10.83
C GLY A 285 3.46 -7.17 12.09
N ALA A 286 4.56 -6.58 12.57
CA ALA A 286 5.31 -6.96 13.77
C ALA A 286 6.19 -5.77 14.23
N PRO A 287 6.65 -5.75 15.50
CA PRO A 287 7.65 -4.78 15.94
C PRO A 287 8.93 -4.85 15.08
N PRO A 288 9.60 -3.71 14.79
CA PRO A 288 10.88 -3.73 14.10
C PRO A 288 11.93 -4.53 14.87
N LYS A 289 12.80 -5.25 14.15
CA LYS A 289 13.94 -5.95 14.77
C LYS A 289 14.96 -5.00 15.40
N ASP A 290 15.17 -3.85 14.76
CA ASP A 290 16.06 -2.80 15.20
C ASP A 290 15.37 -1.44 14.99
N ASN A 291 15.02 -0.77 16.08
CA ASN A 291 14.36 0.53 16.04
C ASN A 291 15.25 1.62 15.44
N ALA A 292 16.57 1.57 15.60
CA ALA A 292 17.47 2.58 15.06
C ALA A 292 17.57 2.47 13.52
N GLU A 293 17.65 1.24 13.00
CA GLU A 293 17.63 1.00 11.55
C GLU A 293 16.26 1.37 10.96
N PHE A 294 15.17 0.98 11.62
CA PHE A 294 13.82 1.34 11.22
C PHE A 294 13.65 2.86 11.14
N LEU A 295 14.00 3.60 12.19
CA LEU A 295 13.85 5.05 12.21
C LEU A 295 14.75 5.74 11.16
N LYS A 296 15.95 5.21 10.89
CA LYS A 296 16.80 5.71 9.80
C LYS A 296 16.12 5.54 8.42
N GLN A 297 15.40 4.44 8.20
CA GLN A 297 14.62 4.24 6.98
C GLN A 297 13.42 5.19 6.91
N ILE A 298 12.75 5.45 8.05
CA ILE A 298 11.66 6.43 8.14
C ILE A 298 12.16 7.85 7.83
N ASP A 299 13.31 8.26 8.40
CA ASP A 299 13.91 9.57 8.14
C ASP A 299 14.20 9.76 6.65
N TRP A 300 14.85 8.77 6.02
CA TRP A 300 15.11 8.79 4.59
C TRP A 300 13.81 8.88 3.77
N MET A 301 12.80 8.07 4.12
CA MET A 301 11.50 8.06 3.43
C MET A 301 10.81 9.41 3.53
N LEU A 302 10.76 10.00 4.73
CA LEU A 302 10.12 11.29 4.94
C LEU A 302 10.84 12.41 4.18
N ASP A 303 12.18 12.41 4.16
CA ASP A 303 12.96 13.39 3.40
C ASP A 303 12.69 13.28 1.90
N TYR A 304 12.64 12.06 1.36
CA TYR A 304 12.26 11.80 -0.02
C TYR A 304 10.83 12.31 -0.32
N LEU A 305 9.85 11.99 0.52
CA LEU A 305 8.44 12.40 0.32
C LEU A 305 8.21 13.90 0.51
N LYS A 306 8.99 14.57 1.37
CA LYS A 306 8.99 16.03 1.49
C LYS A 306 9.52 16.70 0.22
N ALA A 307 10.51 16.09 -0.44
CA ALA A 307 11.14 16.61 -1.65
C ALA A 307 10.38 16.24 -2.94
N ALA A 308 9.69 15.10 -2.96
CA ALA A 308 8.91 14.63 -4.10
C ALA A 308 7.85 15.67 -4.52
N ARG A 309 7.57 15.77 -5.82
CA ARG A 309 6.59 16.70 -6.40
C ARG A 309 5.66 15.96 -7.34
N ALA A 310 4.42 16.41 -7.40
CA ALA A 310 3.52 15.99 -8.47
C ALA A 310 4.11 16.37 -9.84
N PRO A 311 3.97 15.52 -10.86
CA PRO A 311 4.30 15.92 -12.23
C PRO A 311 3.33 17.00 -12.72
N ALA A 312 3.85 17.91 -13.55
CA ALA A 312 3.00 18.82 -14.31
C ALA A 312 2.07 18.02 -15.23
N TYR A 313 0.90 18.58 -15.52
CA TYR A 313 -0.02 18.00 -16.50
C TYR A 313 0.68 17.89 -17.87
N PRO A 314 0.78 16.69 -18.45
CA PRO A 314 1.64 16.43 -19.61
C PRO A 314 0.99 16.84 -20.94
N PHE A 315 -0.30 17.20 -20.93
CA PHE A 315 -1.05 17.54 -22.14
C PHE A 315 -1.18 19.06 -22.31
N ALA A 316 -1.70 19.47 -23.47
CA ALA A 316 -1.94 20.88 -23.76
C ALA A 316 -2.91 21.52 -22.76
N ILE A 317 -2.61 22.76 -22.39
CA ILE A 317 -3.44 23.61 -21.53
C ILE A 317 -3.81 24.86 -22.32
N ASP A 318 -5.10 25.20 -22.38
CA ASP A 318 -5.56 26.51 -22.83
C ASP A 318 -5.30 27.53 -21.72
N THR A 319 -4.23 28.32 -21.88
CA THR A 319 -3.79 29.27 -20.86
C THR A 319 -4.79 30.40 -20.63
N VAL A 320 -5.53 30.83 -21.66
CA VAL A 320 -6.54 31.90 -21.53
C VAL A 320 -7.73 31.39 -20.74
N LEU A 321 -8.15 30.16 -21.01
CA LEU A 321 -9.22 29.50 -20.27
C LEU A 321 -8.81 29.20 -18.82
N ALA A 322 -7.56 28.75 -18.60
CA ALA A 322 -7.00 28.52 -17.26
C ALA A 322 -6.92 29.81 -16.43
N GLU A 323 -6.54 30.95 -17.03
CA GLU A 323 -6.55 32.26 -16.34
C GLU A 323 -7.96 32.66 -15.88
N ARG A 324 -8.99 32.44 -16.73
CA ARG A 324 -10.39 32.63 -16.33
C ARG A 324 -10.79 31.67 -15.21
N GLY A 325 -10.35 30.41 -15.32
CA GLY A 325 -10.57 29.38 -14.31
C GLY A 325 -9.97 29.73 -12.96
N LYS A 326 -8.80 30.37 -12.95
CA LYS A 326 -8.17 30.87 -11.73
C LYS A 326 -9.07 31.87 -11.01
N ALA A 327 -9.67 32.81 -11.73
CA ALA A 327 -10.59 33.78 -11.12
C ALA A 327 -11.81 33.08 -10.49
N VAL A 328 -12.33 32.03 -11.14
CA VAL A 328 -13.42 31.20 -10.58
C VAL A 328 -12.96 30.44 -9.33
N PHE A 329 -11.75 29.87 -9.36
CA PHE A 329 -11.13 29.16 -8.24
C PHE A 329 -10.93 30.08 -7.04
N ASP A 330 -10.37 31.27 -7.25
CA ASP A 330 -10.13 32.26 -6.20
C ASP A 330 -11.44 32.66 -5.50
N ALA A 331 -12.53 32.79 -6.26
CA ALA A 331 -13.84 33.17 -5.75
C ALA A 331 -14.59 32.01 -5.04
N THR A 332 -14.36 30.75 -5.45
CA THR A 332 -15.22 29.62 -5.06
C THR A 332 -14.51 28.56 -4.21
N CYS A 333 -13.22 28.34 -4.44
CA CYS A 333 -12.48 27.17 -3.94
C CYS A 333 -11.34 27.56 -2.98
N ALA A 334 -10.68 28.69 -3.23
CA ALA A 334 -9.49 29.13 -2.50
C ALA A 334 -9.75 29.28 -0.98
N GLY A 335 -10.98 29.63 -0.58
CA GLY A 335 -11.37 29.74 0.83
C GLY A 335 -11.11 28.48 1.66
N CYS A 336 -11.07 27.29 1.05
CA CYS A 336 -10.69 26.03 1.72
C CYS A 336 -9.34 25.48 1.21
N HIS A 337 -9.07 25.58 -0.09
CA HIS A 337 -7.95 24.88 -0.74
C HIS A 337 -6.71 25.74 -1.01
N ALA A 338 -6.78 27.05 -0.75
CA ALA A 338 -5.65 27.97 -0.84
C ALA A 338 -5.78 29.09 0.23
N SER A 339 -5.95 28.69 1.49
CA SER A 339 -6.14 29.59 2.63
C SER A 339 -5.57 28.96 3.92
N GLU A 340 -5.71 29.65 5.05
CA GLU A 340 -5.40 29.10 6.39
C GLU A 340 -6.24 27.85 6.74
N ARG A 341 -7.33 27.55 6.01
CA ARG A 341 -8.09 26.31 6.20
C ARG A 341 -7.44 25.12 5.49
N THR A 342 -6.56 25.35 4.52
CA THR A 342 -5.92 24.29 3.76
C THR A 342 -5.06 23.42 4.67
N GLY A 343 -5.17 22.10 4.54
CA GLY A 343 -4.53 21.13 5.43
C GLY A 343 -5.23 20.95 6.78
N THR A 344 -6.26 21.73 7.12
CA THR A 344 -7.01 21.59 8.38
C THR A 344 -8.29 20.78 8.19
N VAL A 345 -8.86 20.26 9.28
CA VAL A 345 -10.12 19.49 9.26
C VAL A 345 -11.32 20.42 9.08
N VAL A 346 -12.09 20.19 8.02
CA VAL A 346 -13.39 20.82 7.78
C VAL A 346 -14.50 19.93 8.35
N PRO A 347 -15.44 20.46 9.15
CA PRO A 347 -16.54 19.67 9.72
C PRO A 347 -17.34 18.92 8.64
N VAL A 348 -17.71 17.67 8.90
CA VAL A 348 -18.47 16.87 7.93
C VAL A 348 -19.87 17.43 7.69
N GLU A 349 -20.43 18.16 8.65
CA GLU A 349 -21.70 18.88 8.50
C GLU A 349 -21.60 20.04 7.50
N GLU A 350 -20.39 20.60 7.32
CA GLU A 350 -20.12 21.64 6.34
C GLU A 350 -19.86 21.03 4.94
N VAL A 351 -19.00 20.01 4.85
CA VAL A 351 -18.67 19.40 3.54
C VAL A 351 -19.79 18.50 3.01
N GLY A 352 -20.50 17.79 3.90
CA GLY A 352 -21.62 16.91 3.56
C GLY A 352 -21.24 15.58 2.90
N THR A 353 -19.96 15.20 2.88
CA THR A 353 -19.50 13.90 2.34
C THR A 353 -19.81 12.74 3.28
N SER A 354 -19.68 11.50 2.82
CA SER A 354 -19.96 10.30 3.65
C SER A 354 -19.20 10.33 4.99
N ARG A 355 -19.84 9.83 6.05
CA ARG A 355 -19.25 9.66 7.39
C ARG A 355 -18.56 8.30 7.59
N ASP A 356 -18.76 7.36 6.68
CA ASP A 356 -18.34 5.95 6.81
C ASP A 356 -16.88 5.80 7.26
N ARG A 357 -15.93 6.52 6.64
CA ARG A 357 -14.50 6.48 7.02
C ARG A 357 -14.22 7.08 8.39
N MET A 358 -14.93 8.12 8.78
CA MET A 358 -14.73 8.74 10.10
C MET A 358 -15.20 7.82 11.23
N GLU A 359 -16.22 7.01 10.96
CA GLU A 359 -16.82 6.10 11.95
C GLU A 359 -16.01 4.83 12.18
N THR A 360 -15.01 4.51 11.34
CA THR A 360 -14.13 3.35 11.56
C THR A 360 -13.11 3.56 12.67
N TRP A 361 -12.91 4.79 13.13
CA TRP A 361 -11.85 5.16 14.07
C TRP A 361 -12.38 6.07 15.18
N ASN A 362 -11.89 5.88 16.41
CA ASN A 362 -12.34 6.65 17.58
C ASN A 362 -11.21 6.88 18.58
N GLU A 363 -11.49 7.70 19.60
CA GLU A 363 -10.54 8.08 20.66
C GLU A 363 -9.91 6.85 21.34
N LYS A 364 -10.71 5.83 21.66
CA LYS A 364 -10.20 4.61 22.31
C LYS A 364 -9.24 3.84 21.40
N ALA A 365 -9.56 3.71 20.11
CA ALA A 365 -8.69 3.07 19.14
C ALA A 365 -7.37 3.85 18.96
N ALA A 366 -7.44 5.18 18.91
CA ALA A 366 -6.25 6.04 18.85
C ALA A 366 -5.35 5.86 20.07
N TYR A 367 -5.91 5.90 21.28
CA TYR A 367 -5.17 5.70 22.52
C TYR A 367 -4.49 4.33 22.58
N GLU A 368 -5.20 3.25 22.25
CA GLU A 368 -4.64 1.90 22.27
C GLU A 368 -3.57 1.70 21.20
N ALA A 369 -3.75 2.26 20.00
CA ALA A 369 -2.72 2.23 18.95
C ALA A 369 -1.46 3.02 19.37
N ASN A 370 -1.63 4.19 19.97
CA ASN A 370 -0.51 4.99 20.50
C ASN A 370 0.26 4.24 21.60
N LYS A 371 -0.46 3.52 22.47
CA LYS A 371 0.13 2.67 23.50
C LYS A 371 0.97 1.55 22.88
N VAL A 372 0.45 0.84 21.88
CA VAL A 372 1.19 -0.23 21.18
C VAL A 372 2.51 0.29 20.60
N VAL A 373 2.50 1.43 19.90
CA VAL A 373 3.74 2.01 19.32
C VAL A 373 4.71 2.47 20.42
N THR A 374 4.19 2.99 21.53
CA THR A 374 5.02 3.38 22.69
C THR A 374 5.69 2.16 23.33
N GLU A 375 4.97 1.04 23.48
CA GLU A 375 5.48 -0.21 24.03
C GLU A 375 6.54 -0.85 23.12
N MET A 376 6.50 -0.58 21.80
CA MET A 376 7.58 -0.93 20.87
C MET A 376 8.85 -0.08 21.05
N GLY A 377 8.83 0.95 21.91
CA GLY A 377 9.96 1.86 22.14
C GLY A 377 10.16 2.89 21.03
N ILE A 378 9.15 3.13 20.19
CA ILE A 378 9.19 4.09 19.08
C ILE A 378 8.58 5.41 19.54
N LYS A 379 9.29 6.51 19.32
CA LYS A 379 8.81 7.86 19.67
C LYS A 379 8.29 8.57 18.43
N ARG A 380 7.02 8.97 18.47
CA ARG A 380 6.36 9.85 17.50
C ARG A 380 5.25 10.64 18.18
N GLU A 381 4.71 11.64 17.50
CA GLU A 381 3.46 12.25 17.95
C GLU A 381 2.31 11.25 17.76
N GLY A 382 1.39 11.19 18.73
CA GLY A 382 0.26 10.27 18.73
C GLY A 382 -0.64 10.39 17.49
N LEU A 383 -1.44 9.36 17.23
CA LEU A 383 -2.71 9.50 16.54
C LEU A 383 -3.63 10.38 17.40
N VAL A 384 -4.55 11.09 16.76
CA VAL A 384 -5.44 12.06 17.41
C VAL A 384 -6.39 11.34 18.36
N GLU A 385 -6.28 11.64 19.65
CA GLU A 385 -7.15 11.14 20.73
C GLU A 385 -8.33 12.10 20.99
N GLU A 386 -8.88 12.66 19.92
CA GLU A 386 -10.05 13.55 19.95
C GLU A 386 -11.11 12.97 18.99
N PRO A 387 -12.41 13.21 19.23
CA PRO A 387 -13.45 12.82 18.28
C PRO A 387 -13.19 13.42 16.90
N LEU A 388 -13.09 12.54 15.89
CA LEU A 388 -13.00 12.98 14.51
C LEU A 388 -14.29 13.72 14.13
N ARG A 389 -14.12 14.89 13.48
CA ARG A 389 -15.23 15.81 13.18
C ARG A 389 -15.46 16.07 11.68
N GLY A 390 -14.58 15.58 10.81
CA GLY A 390 -14.74 15.69 9.38
C GLY A 390 -13.49 15.33 8.61
N TYR A 391 -13.22 16.04 7.52
CA TYR A 391 -12.16 15.69 6.58
C TYR A 391 -11.22 16.86 6.29
N VAL A 392 -9.95 16.54 6.03
CA VAL A 392 -8.90 17.52 5.73
C VAL A 392 -9.19 18.20 4.38
N ALA A 393 -9.19 19.54 4.36
CA ALA A 393 -9.19 20.30 3.11
C ALA A 393 -7.82 20.14 2.43
N ALA A 394 -7.72 19.18 1.48
CA ALA A 394 -6.45 18.83 0.88
C ALA A 394 -5.81 19.99 0.09
N PHE A 395 -4.48 20.06 0.09
CA PHE A 395 -3.73 20.76 -0.94
C PHE A 395 -4.02 20.11 -2.31
N LEU A 396 -4.12 20.92 -3.36
CA LEU A 396 -4.55 20.48 -4.70
C LEU A 396 -3.39 20.29 -5.69
N ASP A 397 -2.14 20.24 -5.21
CA ASP A 397 -0.99 19.95 -6.06
C ASP A 397 -1.11 18.57 -6.72
N GLY A 398 -1.00 18.55 -8.04
CA GLY A 398 -1.17 17.35 -8.85
C GLY A 398 -2.60 16.82 -8.90
N ILE A 399 -3.61 17.66 -8.63
CA ILE A 399 -5.02 17.22 -8.56
C ILE A 399 -5.49 16.49 -9.82
N TRP A 400 -4.92 16.82 -10.98
CA TRP A 400 -5.22 16.16 -12.25
C TRP A 400 -4.99 14.64 -12.20
N LEU A 401 -4.01 14.15 -11.44
CA LEU A 401 -3.65 12.73 -11.36
C LEU A 401 -4.25 12.03 -10.13
N ARG A 402 -5.19 12.67 -9.44
CA ARG A 402 -5.76 12.18 -8.18
C ARG A 402 -7.20 11.70 -8.30
N ALA A 403 -7.63 11.37 -9.52
CA ALA A 403 -8.90 10.71 -9.74
C ALA A 403 -8.85 9.24 -9.26
N PRO A 404 -9.97 8.68 -8.79
CA PRO A 404 -11.24 9.35 -8.52
C PRO A 404 -11.21 10.30 -7.30
N TYR A 405 -12.18 11.21 -7.20
CA TYR A 405 -12.22 12.28 -6.22
C TYR A 405 -13.12 11.98 -5.01
N LEU A 406 -12.98 12.82 -3.97
CA LEU A 406 -13.44 12.63 -2.58
C LEU A 406 -12.59 11.60 -1.81
N HIS A 407 -12.73 11.55 -0.48
CA HIS A 407 -11.92 10.67 0.37
C HIS A 407 -12.08 9.18 0.06
N ASN A 408 -13.20 8.80 -0.56
CA ASN A 408 -13.57 7.44 -0.90
C ASN A 408 -13.48 7.14 -2.41
N GLY A 409 -13.07 8.12 -3.23
CA GLY A 409 -12.96 7.96 -4.67
C GLY A 409 -14.31 7.67 -5.36
N SER A 410 -15.39 8.28 -4.88
CA SER A 410 -16.76 8.03 -5.36
C SER A 410 -17.20 8.93 -6.52
N VAL A 411 -16.33 9.84 -6.98
CA VAL A 411 -16.60 10.75 -8.10
C VAL A 411 -15.49 10.61 -9.15
N PRO A 412 -15.78 10.17 -10.39
CA PRO A 412 -14.73 9.69 -11.30
C PRO A 412 -13.83 10.78 -11.91
N THR A 413 -14.35 12.00 -12.12
CA THR A 413 -13.62 13.06 -12.83
C THR A 413 -13.80 14.42 -12.15
N LEU A 414 -12.91 15.40 -12.39
CA LEU A 414 -13.11 16.75 -11.86
C LEU A 414 -14.38 17.38 -12.43
N ARG A 415 -14.69 17.10 -13.70
CA ARG A 415 -15.93 17.57 -14.30
C ARG A 415 -17.16 17.04 -13.57
N ASP A 416 -17.15 15.77 -13.15
CA ASP A 416 -18.22 15.17 -12.35
C ASP A 416 -18.31 15.75 -10.94
N LEU A 417 -17.18 16.11 -10.32
CA LEU A 417 -17.16 16.75 -9.00
C LEU A 417 -17.91 18.09 -8.98
N LEU A 418 -17.86 18.81 -10.10
CA LEU A 418 -18.59 20.06 -10.33
C LEU A 418 -20.04 19.86 -10.76
N GLU A 419 -20.56 18.63 -10.82
CA GLU A 419 -21.99 18.40 -10.95
C GLU A 419 -22.68 18.26 -9.59
N PRO A 420 -23.94 18.74 -9.45
CA PRO A 420 -24.75 18.43 -8.28
C PRO A 420 -24.79 16.92 -8.04
N PRO A 421 -24.80 16.42 -6.79
CA PRO A 421 -24.74 14.98 -6.51
C PRO A 421 -25.76 14.13 -7.28
N ALA A 422 -26.96 14.65 -7.52
CA ALA A 422 -28.01 13.96 -8.30
C ALA A 422 -27.66 13.73 -9.78
N LYS A 423 -26.65 14.41 -10.33
CA LYS A 423 -26.15 14.26 -11.71
C LYS A 423 -24.81 13.54 -11.80
N ARG A 424 -24.18 13.22 -10.66
CA ARG A 424 -22.93 12.45 -10.64
C ARG A 424 -23.19 11.00 -11.04
N PRO A 425 -22.23 10.31 -11.68
CA PRO A 425 -22.36 8.89 -11.97
C PRO A 425 -22.66 8.07 -10.71
N VAL A 426 -23.69 7.22 -10.80
CA VAL A 426 -24.08 6.29 -9.71
C VAL A 426 -23.24 5.02 -9.74
N THR A 427 -22.87 4.58 -10.95
CA THR A 427 -21.98 3.44 -11.16
C THR A 427 -20.95 3.77 -12.22
N PHE A 428 -19.71 3.31 -12.03
CA PHE A 428 -18.62 3.49 -12.99
C PHE A 428 -17.50 2.48 -12.75
N TRP A 429 -16.68 2.20 -13.77
CA TRP A 429 -15.54 1.29 -13.64
C TRP A 429 -14.29 2.02 -13.14
N ARG A 430 -13.65 1.46 -12.12
CA ARG A 430 -12.41 1.97 -11.51
C ARG A 430 -11.19 1.15 -11.91
N GLY A 431 -10.03 1.78 -12.02
CA GLY A 431 -8.74 1.10 -12.22
C GLY A 431 -8.32 0.89 -13.68
N TYR A 432 -9.06 1.45 -14.64
CA TYR A 432 -8.58 1.55 -16.02
C TYR A 432 -7.69 2.78 -16.16
N ASN A 433 -6.45 2.61 -16.62
CA ASN A 433 -5.44 3.67 -16.60
C ASN A 433 -5.44 4.58 -17.84
N LEU A 434 -6.42 4.47 -18.75
CA LEU A 434 -6.53 5.41 -19.87
C LEU A 434 -7.04 6.76 -19.36
N TYR A 435 -6.30 7.83 -19.64
CA TYR A 435 -6.58 9.15 -19.09
C TYR A 435 -7.64 9.90 -19.90
N ASP A 436 -8.65 10.47 -19.23
CA ASP A 436 -9.65 11.35 -19.83
C ASP A 436 -9.23 12.82 -19.66
N ARG A 437 -8.76 13.41 -20.76
CA ARG A 437 -8.23 14.79 -20.78
C ARG A 437 -9.31 15.87 -20.72
N GLU A 438 -10.52 15.55 -21.17
CA GLU A 438 -11.64 16.49 -21.24
C GLU A 438 -12.29 16.62 -19.85
N ARG A 439 -12.54 15.49 -19.19
CA ARG A 439 -13.19 15.46 -17.87
C ARG A 439 -12.20 15.55 -16.71
N VAL A 440 -10.92 15.28 -16.97
CA VAL A 440 -9.80 15.26 -16.02
C VAL A 440 -9.98 14.18 -14.96
N GLY A 441 -9.61 12.97 -15.37
CA GLY A 441 -9.64 11.73 -14.58
C GLY A 441 -9.27 10.54 -15.46
N TYR A 442 -9.91 9.40 -15.23
CA TYR A 442 -9.73 8.20 -16.06
C TYR A 442 -11.00 7.88 -16.83
N VAL A 443 -10.87 7.15 -17.94
CA VAL A 443 -12.00 6.59 -18.67
C VAL A 443 -12.67 5.53 -17.80
N THR A 444 -13.97 5.68 -17.52
CA THR A 444 -14.71 4.82 -16.57
C THR A 444 -15.85 4.02 -17.18
N ALA A 445 -15.94 3.96 -18.50
CA ALA A 445 -16.98 3.25 -19.25
C ALA A 445 -16.41 2.68 -20.56
N GLY A 446 -17.10 1.67 -21.11
CA GLY A 446 -16.67 0.92 -22.30
C GLY A 446 -16.05 -0.43 -21.96
N GLU A 447 -15.88 -1.28 -22.98
CA GLU A 447 -15.46 -2.68 -22.83
C GLU A 447 -14.09 -2.81 -22.13
N ASP A 448 -13.12 -1.95 -22.47
CA ASP A 448 -11.81 -1.97 -21.80
C ASP A 448 -11.91 -1.60 -20.31
N ALA A 449 -12.71 -0.58 -19.98
CA ALA A 449 -12.87 -0.16 -18.60
C ALA A 449 -13.55 -1.26 -17.76
N GLU A 450 -14.50 -1.99 -18.34
CA GLU A 450 -15.14 -3.17 -17.74
C GLU A 450 -14.16 -4.34 -17.61
N TYR A 451 -13.33 -4.60 -18.62
CA TYR A 451 -12.39 -5.70 -18.63
C TYR A 451 -11.27 -5.54 -17.58
N TYR A 452 -10.68 -4.34 -17.50
CA TYR A 452 -9.58 -4.08 -16.57
C TYR A 452 -10.07 -3.64 -15.19
N GLY A 453 -11.24 -3.01 -15.11
CA GLY A 453 -11.69 -2.32 -13.91
C GLY A 453 -12.51 -3.16 -12.93
N SER A 454 -12.88 -2.53 -11.82
CA SER A 454 -13.88 -3.03 -10.88
C SER A 454 -15.06 -2.08 -10.84
N LEU A 455 -16.30 -2.60 -10.87
CA LEU A 455 -17.50 -1.77 -10.83
C LEU A 455 -17.61 -1.10 -9.45
N HIS A 456 -17.68 0.21 -9.43
CA HIS A 456 -18.01 1.00 -8.25
C HIS A 456 -19.48 1.37 -8.27
N ASP A 457 -20.18 1.21 -7.14
CA ASP A 457 -21.57 1.60 -6.97
C ASP A 457 -21.70 2.50 -5.74
N THR A 458 -22.10 3.75 -5.96
CA THR A 458 -22.12 4.78 -4.92
C THR A 458 -23.27 4.61 -3.92
N ARG A 459 -24.16 3.62 -4.16
CA ARG A 459 -25.27 3.28 -3.26
C ARG A 459 -24.86 2.27 -2.19
N LEU A 460 -23.72 1.62 -2.37
CA LEU A 460 -23.17 0.67 -1.41
C LEU A 460 -22.48 1.40 -0.25
N LYS A 461 -22.43 0.75 0.92
CA LYS A 461 -21.77 1.28 2.12
C LYS A 461 -20.32 1.68 1.81
N GLY A 462 -19.86 2.84 2.29
CA GLY A 462 -18.54 3.37 1.96
C GLY A 462 -18.42 3.98 0.57
N GLY A 463 -19.43 3.86 -0.31
CA GLY A 463 -19.40 4.34 -1.70
C GLY A 463 -20.04 5.71 -1.92
N GLY A 464 -20.64 6.34 -0.91
CA GLY A 464 -21.45 7.55 -1.09
C GLY A 464 -20.71 8.71 -1.79
N ASN A 465 -21.33 9.25 -2.85
CA ASN A 465 -20.82 10.35 -3.69
C ASN A 465 -21.44 11.72 -3.39
N GLN A 466 -22.00 11.88 -2.18
CA GLN A 466 -22.67 13.10 -1.74
C GLN A 466 -21.67 14.14 -1.22
N GLY A 467 -22.17 15.36 -0.98
CA GLY A 467 -21.37 16.44 -0.42
C GLY A 467 -20.41 17.09 -1.40
N HIS A 468 -19.60 18.01 -0.88
CA HIS A 468 -18.74 18.90 -1.64
C HIS A 468 -19.55 19.59 -2.77
N ASN A 469 -20.62 20.29 -2.38
CA ASN A 469 -21.55 20.93 -3.31
C ASN A 469 -21.04 22.28 -3.86
N TYR A 470 -19.79 22.63 -3.56
CA TYR A 470 -19.14 23.86 -4.03
C TYR A 470 -18.90 23.80 -5.55
N GLY A 471 -19.15 24.91 -6.25
CA GLY A 471 -19.01 25.00 -7.71
C GLY A 471 -20.10 24.30 -8.52
N THR A 472 -21.01 23.55 -7.89
CA THR A 472 -22.03 22.76 -8.61
C THR A 472 -23.06 23.60 -9.36
N GLY A 473 -23.36 24.80 -8.86
CA GLY A 473 -24.26 25.77 -9.47
C GLY A 473 -23.60 26.74 -10.46
N LEU A 474 -22.29 26.59 -10.74
CA LEU A 474 -21.62 27.41 -11.74
C LEU A 474 -22.18 27.12 -13.15
N PRO A 475 -22.23 28.13 -14.04
CA PRO A 475 -22.47 27.90 -15.47
C PRO A 475 -21.43 26.93 -16.06
N ASP A 476 -21.80 26.18 -17.10
CA ASP A 476 -20.92 25.17 -17.70
C ASP A 476 -19.59 25.76 -18.20
N GLU A 477 -19.60 26.99 -18.73
CA GLU A 477 -18.38 27.71 -19.14
C GLU A 477 -17.42 27.97 -17.97
N HIS A 478 -17.94 28.28 -16.78
CA HIS A 478 -17.13 28.50 -15.58
C HIS A 478 -16.60 27.17 -15.04
N LYS A 479 -17.38 26.08 -15.15
CA LYS A 479 -16.91 24.74 -14.79
C LYS A 479 -15.77 24.29 -15.71
N ALA A 480 -15.91 24.50 -17.02
CA ALA A 480 -14.85 24.20 -17.99
C ALA A 480 -13.59 25.02 -17.71
N ALA A 481 -13.73 26.33 -17.47
CA ALA A 481 -12.62 27.19 -17.10
C ALA A 481 -11.92 26.72 -15.81
N LEU A 482 -12.70 26.41 -14.78
CA LEU A 482 -12.18 25.90 -13.51
C LEU A 482 -11.41 24.59 -13.70
N VAL A 483 -11.95 23.63 -14.45
CA VAL A 483 -11.26 22.36 -14.74
C VAL A 483 -9.94 22.62 -15.48
N GLU A 484 -9.92 23.56 -16.43
CA GLU A 484 -8.69 23.92 -17.16
C GLU A 484 -7.63 24.52 -16.22
N TYR A 485 -8.03 25.36 -15.27
CA TYR A 485 -7.12 25.86 -14.23
C TYR A 485 -6.61 24.74 -13.33
N LEU A 486 -7.45 23.80 -12.92
CA LEU A 486 -7.04 22.68 -12.06
C LEU A 486 -5.99 21.77 -12.72
N LYS A 487 -5.89 21.74 -14.06
CA LYS A 487 -4.78 21.07 -14.78
C LYS A 487 -3.42 21.73 -14.51
N THR A 488 -3.39 22.99 -14.08
CA THR A 488 -2.14 23.74 -13.83
C THR A 488 -1.56 23.53 -12.43
N LEU A 489 -2.28 22.84 -11.54
CA LEU A 489 -1.94 22.69 -10.11
C LEU A 489 -1.17 21.43 -9.78
#